data_AF-A0A0H2ZTW7-F1
#
_entry.id   AF-A0A0H2ZTW7-F1
#
_cell.length_a   1.000
_cell.length_b   1.000
_cell.length_c   1.000
_cell.angle_alpha   90.00
_cell.angle_beta   90.00
_cell.angle_gamma   90.00
#
_symmetry.space_group_name_H-M   'P 1'
#
loop_
_entity.id
_entity.type
_entity.pdbx_description
1 polymer ?
#
loop_
_entity_poly.entity_id
_entity_poly.type
_entity_poly.pdbx_seq_one_letter_code
_entity_poly.pdbx_strand_id
1 'polypeptide(L)'
;MVAGQTAVITCGPSAATTFDATFSDALTAANQGLDYISVTAQADCAIRDAPDDSLIWWPDASRGGVVMRYQMVMPLPLLTPRLVGVVTDPQGNVVPPPPEPSPLVDDAFRFVRMARTSDDLFDAYRNMFLAFESLLSDIRPRQRQQPQPLPWWKRCLKTSPSAGQRPWETEHKWFMDALDQAHKLVPLGTLTPTNVTNHKKWIERHIYSAERSALMHAKRGQNYLLPHGAADRAELIESLGRLSDYIKSLIEKYLHVRAPSGFFSPYAIAQGAQAVLPKLIPVVSDDEGPVIQGVENLINPGATVVQLSLSTPRVDPDDPVLWWVDAHCDAADVAALSAIRRVGHTRPEGDSGERPGEWCK
;
A
#
# COMPACT_ATOMS: atom_id res chain seq x y z
N MET A 1 6.17 -31.23 4.09
CA MET A 1 7.24 -30.29 4.46
C MET A 1 6.71 -28.90 4.18
N VAL A 2 6.45 -28.11 5.22
CA VAL A 2 6.28 -26.67 5.00
C VAL A 2 7.66 -26.15 4.64
N ALA A 3 7.81 -25.65 3.43
CA ALA A 3 9.00 -24.89 3.07
C ALA A 3 9.10 -23.75 4.09
N GLY A 4 10.23 -23.65 4.80
CA GLY A 4 10.47 -22.50 5.67
C GLY A 4 10.23 -21.20 4.89
N GLN A 5 9.85 -20.12 5.58
CA GLN A 5 9.81 -18.82 4.94
C GLN A 5 11.22 -18.49 4.42
N THR A 6 11.30 -18.03 3.17
CA THR A 6 12.57 -17.56 2.60
C THR A 6 12.81 -16.17 3.14
N ALA A 7 13.79 -16.02 4.02
CA ALA A 7 14.15 -14.74 4.62
C ALA A 7 15.47 -14.22 4.02
N VAL A 8 15.57 -12.90 3.91
CA VAL A 8 16.84 -12.22 3.60
C VAL A 8 17.42 -11.73 4.91
N ILE A 9 18.61 -12.23 5.24
CA ILE A 9 19.30 -11.86 6.48
C ILE A 9 20.47 -10.97 6.11
N THR A 10 20.48 -9.77 6.68
CA THR A 10 21.62 -8.85 6.61
C THR A 10 22.21 -8.66 7.99
N CYS A 11 23.52 -8.85 8.09
CA CYS A 11 24.29 -8.51 9.27
C CYS A 11 25.47 -7.62 8.84
N GLY A 12 25.71 -6.54 9.58
CA GLY A 12 26.78 -5.62 9.26
C GLY A 12 26.90 -4.49 10.26
N PRO A 13 27.97 -3.69 10.16
CA PRO A 13 28.11 -2.50 10.98
C PRO A 13 27.04 -1.48 10.59
N SER A 14 26.32 -0.95 11.59
CA SER A 14 25.47 0.22 11.47
C SER A 14 25.71 1.12 12.69
N ALA A 15 25.59 2.43 12.50
CA ALA A 15 25.61 3.42 13.58
C ALA A 15 24.20 3.72 14.11
N ALA A 16 23.16 3.09 13.55
CA ALA A 16 21.79 3.27 13.95
C ALA A 16 21.55 2.76 15.38
N THR A 17 20.81 3.56 16.15
CA THR A 17 20.42 3.26 17.53
C THR A 17 18.91 3.27 17.72
N THR A 18 18.16 3.32 16.62
CA THR A 18 16.70 3.30 16.59
C THR A 18 16.20 2.25 15.62
N PHE A 19 14.95 1.82 15.81
CA PHE A 19 14.27 0.88 14.92
C PHE A 19 14.28 1.38 13.47
N ASP A 20 13.75 2.59 13.21
CA ASP A 20 13.57 3.10 11.84
C ASP A 20 14.89 3.27 11.09
N ALA A 21 15.93 3.77 11.78
CA ALA A 21 17.25 3.94 11.18
C ALA A 21 17.89 2.58 10.86
N THR A 22 17.77 1.61 11.79
CA THR A 22 18.33 0.26 11.59
C THR A 22 17.58 -0.48 10.48
N PHE A 23 16.25 -0.36 10.42
CA PHE A 23 15.44 -0.91 9.35
C PHE A 23 15.87 -0.37 7.98
N SER A 24 16.00 0.96 7.86
CA SER A 24 16.41 1.62 6.62
C SER A 24 17.79 1.18 6.14
N ASP A 25 18.78 1.14 7.05
CA ASP A 25 20.13 0.68 6.75
C ASP A 25 20.15 -0.80 6.32
N ALA A 26 19.46 -1.66 7.07
CA ALA A 26 19.38 -3.10 6.81
C ALA A 26 18.68 -3.39 5.48
N LEU A 27 17.54 -2.74 5.20
CA LEU A 27 16.80 -2.90 3.94
C LEU A 27 17.64 -2.43 2.75
N THR A 28 18.40 -1.34 2.89
CA THR A 28 19.31 -0.88 1.85
C THR A 28 20.40 -1.90 1.56
N ALA A 29 21.05 -2.42 2.61
CA ALA A 29 22.08 -3.45 2.48
C ALA A 29 21.52 -4.75 1.88
N ALA A 30 20.28 -5.12 2.24
CA ALA A 30 19.61 -6.33 1.76
C ALA A 30 19.37 -6.26 0.26
N ASN A 31 18.80 -5.15 -0.22
CA ASN A 31 18.59 -4.93 -1.65
C ASN A 31 19.92 -4.92 -2.42
N GLN A 32 20.96 -4.24 -1.93
CA GLN A 32 22.28 -4.25 -2.57
C GLN A 32 22.89 -5.66 -2.66
N GLY A 33 22.71 -6.48 -1.63
CA GLY A 33 23.13 -7.87 -1.62
C GLY A 33 22.37 -8.70 -2.66
N LEU A 34 21.04 -8.54 -2.72
CA LEU A 34 20.20 -9.20 -3.72
C LEU A 34 20.51 -8.77 -5.15
N ASP A 35 20.79 -7.48 -5.38
CA ASP A 35 21.23 -6.96 -6.67
C ASP A 35 22.47 -7.72 -7.14
N TYR A 36 23.48 -7.85 -6.26
CA TYR A 36 24.72 -8.57 -6.56
C TYR A 36 24.47 -10.07 -6.83
N ILE A 37 23.63 -10.71 -6.02
CA ILE A 37 23.25 -12.13 -6.19
C ILE A 37 22.53 -12.36 -7.53
N SER A 38 21.62 -11.47 -7.92
CA SER A 38 20.88 -11.54 -9.19
C SER A 38 21.79 -11.33 -10.39
N VAL A 39 22.63 -10.28 -10.41
CA VAL A 39 23.52 -10.02 -11.56
C VAL A 39 24.64 -11.06 -11.69
N THR A 40 24.98 -11.75 -10.61
CA THR A 40 25.91 -12.90 -10.64
C THR A 40 25.22 -14.23 -10.93
N ALA A 41 23.93 -14.20 -11.30
CA ALA A 41 23.10 -15.35 -11.65
C ALA A 41 23.01 -16.44 -10.57
N GLN A 42 23.12 -16.05 -9.29
CA GLN A 42 23.01 -16.98 -8.17
C GLN A 42 21.54 -17.20 -7.77
N ALA A 43 20.73 -16.14 -7.74
CA ALA A 43 19.28 -16.22 -7.51
C ALA A 43 18.58 -14.89 -7.89
N ASP A 44 17.32 -14.98 -8.31
CA ASP A 44 16.45 -13.81 -8.49
C ASP A 44 15.41 -13.78 -7.37
N CYS A 45 15.60 -12.88 -6.40
CA CYS A 45 14.77 -12.75 -5.21
C CYS A 45 14.32 -11.29 -5.03
N ALA A 46 13.16 -11.10 -4.40
CA ALA A 46 12.63 -9.80 -4.05
C ALA A 46 12.13 -9.83 -2.61
N ILE A 47 12.42 -8.78 -1.85
CA ILE A 47 11.88 -8.58 -0.50
C ILE A 47 10.44 -8.06 -0.64
N ARG A 48 9.50 -8.70 0.05
CA ARG A 48 8.09 -8.29 0.09
C ARG A 48 7.70 -7.89 1.50
N ASP A 49 6.75 -6.98 1.64
CA ASP A 49 6.14 -6.59 2.91
C ASP A 49 7.12 -6.16 4.01
N ALA A 50 8.38 -5.81 3.70
CA ALA A 50 9.40 -5.54 4.71
C ALA A 50 9.02 -4.51 5.80
N PRO A 51 8.30 -3.41 5.47
CA PRO A 51 7.84 -2.46 6.50
C PRO A 51 6.78 -3.06 7.41
N ASP A 52 6.02 -4.02 6.92
CA ASP A 52 4.87 -4.61 7.59
C ASP A 52 5.25 -5.89 8.32
N ASP A 53 6.27 -6.63 7.87
CA ASP A 53 6.77 -7.87 8.44
C ASP A 53 8.31 -7.88 8.44
N SER A 54 8.91 -7.61 9.60
CA SER A 54 10.37 -7.62 9.76
C SER A 54 10.82 -7.91 11.18
N LEU A 55 12.06 -8.41 11.28
CA LEU A 55 12.72 -8.70 12.54
C LEU A 55 14.07 -7.98 12.58
N ILE A 56 14.22 -7.07 13.54
CA ILE A 56 15.33 -6.10 13.58
C ILE A 56 16.01 -6.13 14.94
N TRP A 57 17.34 -6.09 14.93
CA TRP A 57 18.16 -5.94 16.13
C TRP A 57 19.04 -4.70 16.03
N TRP A 58 19.08 -3.91 17.11
CA TRP A 58 19.94 -2.74 17.17
C TRP A 58 20.42 -2.47 18.59
N PRO A 59 21.56 -1.76 18.75
CA PRO A 59 22.01 -1.30 20.04
C PRO A 59 21.13 -0.14 20.54
N ASP A 60 20.59 -0.29 21.74
CA ASP A 60 19.89 0.76 22.48
C ASP A 60 20.38 0.76 23.94
N ALA A 61 21.27 1.71 24.24
CA ALA A 61 21.83 1.87 25.58
C ALA A 61 20.76 2.24 26.63
N SER A 62 19.67 2.90 26.23
CA SER A 62 18.58 3.25 27.14
C SER A 62 17.77 2.03 27.59
N ARG A 63 17.84 0.94 26.81
CA ARG A 63 17.19 -0.35 27.08
C ARG A 63 18.16 -1.42 27.58
N GLY A 64 19.39 -1.02 27.95
CA GLY A 64 20.34 -1.93 28.58
C GLY A 64 21.19 -2.77 27.62
N GLY A 65 21.24 -2.43 26.32
CA GLY A 65 22.18 -3.07 25.40
C GLY A 65 21.61 -3.24 24.00
N VAL A 66 21.07 -4.41 23.70
CA VAL A 66 20.54 -4.76 22.37
C VAL A 66 19.05 -5.00 22.47
N VAL A 67 18.30 -4.41 21.56
CA VAL A 67 16.86 -4.62 21.43
C VAL A 67 16.60 -5.43 20.17
N MET A 68 15.74 -6.44 20.30
CA MET A 68 15.11 -7.14 19.18
C MET A 68 13.67 -6.66 19.06
N ARG A 69 13.24 -6.30 17.86
CA ARG A 69 11.82 -6.07 17.56
C ARG A 69 11.39 -6.92 16.38
N TYR A 70 10.36 -7.72 16.61
CA TYR A 70 9.53 -8.28 15.57
C TYR A 70 8.38 -7.32 15.31
N GLN A 71 8.21 -6.87 14.08
CA GLN A 71 7.09 -6.05 13.64
C GLN A 71 6.25 -6.86 12.67
N MET A 72 4.95 -6.94 12.96
CA MET A 72 3.97 -7.50 12.06
C MET A 72 2.74 -6.59 11.98
N VAL A 73 2.30 -6.24 10.77
CA VAL A 73 1.03 -5.58 10.51
C VAL A 73 0.05 -6.63 9.99
N MET A 74 -1.05 -6.77 10.70
CA MET A 74 -2.15 -7.64 10.28
C MET A 74 -3.33 -6.80 9.81
N PRO A 75 -3.82 -7.00 8.56
CA PRO A 75 -5.13 -6.52 8.21
C PRO A 75 -6.15 -7.34 9.01
N LEU A 76 -6.83 -6.71 9.97
CA LEU A 76 -8.03 -7.29 10.56
C LEU A 76 -9.11 -7.22 9.48
N PRO A 77 -9.61 -8.37 8.96
CA PRO A 77 -10.77 -8.37 8.07
C PRO A 77 -11.97 -8.00 8.93
N LEU A 78 -12.19 -6.70 9.12
CA LEU A 78 -13.44 -6.20 9.65
C LEU A 78 -14.50 -6.68 8.65
N LEU A 79 -15.35 -7.62 9.10
CA LEU A 79 -16.52 -8.06 8.37
C LEU A 79 -17.26 -6.79 7.96
N THR A 80 -17.18 -6.38 6.69
CA THR A 80 -18.04 -5.32 6.18
C THR A 80 -19.44 -5.91 6.18
N PRO A 81 -20.31 -5.58 7.14
CA PRO A 81 -21.64 -6.16 7.14
C PRO A 81 -22.30 -5.71 5.84
N ARG A 82 -22.91 -6.65 5.11
CA ARG A 82 -23.77 -6.30 3.98
C ARG A 82 -25.04 -5.65 4.55
N LEU A 83 -24.98 -4.35 4.77
CA LEU A 83 -26.13 -3.57 5.20
C LEU A 83 -27.05 -3.38 4.00
N VAL A 84 -28.23 -3.99 4.05
CA VAL A 84 -29.30 -3.76 3.07
C VAL A 84 -30.24 -2.72 3.67
N GLY A 85 -30.19 -1.50 3.16
CA GLY A 85 -31.14 -0.46 3.50
C GLY A 85 -32.46 -0.68 2.75
N VAL A 86 -33.57 -0.75 3.47
CA VAL A 86 -34.91 -0.75 2.89
C VAL A 86 -35.41 0.69 2.90
N VAL A 87 -35.66 1.27 1.71
CA VAL A 87 -36.25 2.61 1.60
C VAL A 87 -37.76 2.45 1.61
N THR A 88 -38.45 3.17 2.49
CA THR A 88 -39.91 3.25 2.48
C THR A 88 -40.38 4.61 1.99
N ASP A 89 -41.47 4.64 1.23
CA ASP A 89 -42.17 5.87 0.87
C ASP A 89 -42.89 6.49 2.10
N PRO A 90 -43.45 7.71 2.00
CA PRO A 90 -44.21 8.33 3.10
C PRO A 90 -45.45 7.54 3.56
N GLN A 91 -45.90 6.56 2.77
CA GLN A 91 -47.02 5.67 3.06
C GLN A 91 -46.57 4.35 3.69
N GLY A 92 -45.26 4.16 3.92
CA GLY A 92 -44.67 2.98 4.53
C GLY A 92 -44.42 1.81 3.55
N ASN A 93 -44.63 2.00 2.25
CA ASN A 93 -44.37 0.96 1.26
C ASN A 93 -42.88 0.92 0.90
N VAL A 94 -42.34 -0.29 0.73
CA VAL A 94 -40.96 -0.48 0.29
C VAL A 94 -40.79 0.00 -1.15
N VAL A 95 -39.88 0.94 -1.35
CA VAL A 95 -39.44 1.39 -2.68
C VAL A 95 -38.44 0.35 -3.22
N PRO A 96 -38.72 -0.28 -4.37
CA PRO A 96 -37.80 -1.24 -4.96
C PRO A 96 -36.47 -0.54 -5.29
N PRO A 97 -35.33 -1.21 -5.05
CA PRO A 97 -34.03 -0.63 -5.38
C PRO A 97 -33.96 -0.34 -6.88
N PRO A 98 -33.22 0.70 -7.30
CA PRO A 98 -32.97 0.92 -8.71
C PRO A 98 -32.34 -0.35 -9.33
N PRO A 99 -32.61 -0.64 -10.61
CA PRO A 99 -32.03 -1.79 -11.28
C PRO A 99 -30.51 -1.74 -11.17
N GLU A 100 -29.89 -2.92 -11.00
CA GLU A 100 -28.43 -3.00 -10.93
C GLU A 100 -27.82 -2.37 -12.19
N PRO A 101 -26.75 -1.55 -12.04
CA PRO A 101 -26.09 -0.98 -13.20
C PRO A 101 -25.61 -2.10 -14.11
N SER A 102 -25.76 -1.92 -15.42
CA SER A 102 -25.24 -2.88 -16.38
C SER A 102 -23.73 -3.04 -16.18
N PRO A 103 -23.19 -4.27 -16.19
CA PRO A 103 -21.76 -4.47 -16.00
C PRO A 103 -20.99 -3.72 -17.08
N LEU A 104 -20.28 -2.67 -16.65
CA LEU A 104 -19.39 -1.90 -17.51
C LEU A 104 -18.00 -2.53 -17.45
N VAL A 105 -17.37 -2.68 -18.61
CA VAL A 105 -15.97 -3.07 -18.72
C VAL A 105 -15.22 -1.86 -19.24
N ASP A 106 -14.30 -1.35 -18.44
CA ASP A 106 -13.41 -0.24 -18.76
C ASP A 106 -11.96 -0.67 -18.46
N ASP A 107 -11.01 -0.30 -19.32
CA ASP A 107 -9.61 -0.68 -19.15
C ASP A 107 -9.01 -0.11 -17.85
N ALA A 108 -9.50 1.05 -17.39
CA ALA A 108 -9.12 1.62 -16.11
C ALA A 108 -9.40 0.66 -14.93
N PHE A 109 -10.45 -0.16 -15.01
CA PHE A 109 -10.76 -1.13 -13.95
C PHE A 109 -9.70 -2.21 -13.81
N ARG A 110 -9.06 -2.61 -14.93
CA ARG A 110 -7.95 -3.57 -14.87
C ARG A 110 -6.76 -2.96 -14.16
N PHE A 111 -6.41 -1.73 -14.49
CA PHE A 111 -5.30 -1.02 -13.84
C PHE A 111 -5.57 -0.77 -12.35
N VAL A 112 -6.78 -0.34 -11.98
CA VAL A 112 -7.18 -0.21 -10.57
C VAL A 112 -7.06 -1.54 -9.83
N ARG A 113 -7.50 -2.64 -10.44
CA ARG A 113 -7.36 -3.98 -9.84
C ARG A 113 -5.89 -4.35 -9.64
N MET A 114 -5.04 -4.19 -10.65
CA MET A 114 -3.61 -4.51 -10.55
C MET A 114 -2.91 -3.65 -9.49
N ALA A 115 -3.27 -2.36 -9.39
CA ALA A 115 -2.74 -1.49 -8.34
C ALA A 115 -3.12 -2.00 -6.94
N ARG A 116 -4.37 -2.40 -6.73
CA ARG A 116 -4.89 -2.85 -5.42
C ARG A 116 -4.42 -4.24 -5.01
N THR A 117 -3.92 -5.05 -5.93
CA THR A 117 -3.41 -6.40 -5.67
C THR A 117 -1.88 -6.47 -5.78
N SER A 118 -1.20 -5.32 -5.88
CA SER A 118 0.25 -5.27 -5.95
C SER A 118 0.84 -5.32 -4.55
N ASP A 119 1.81 -6.21 -4.35
CA ASP A 119 2.64 -6.27 -3.13
C ASP A 119 3.79 -5.26 -3.17
N ASP A 120 3.98 -4.58 -4.32
CA ASP A 120 5.01 -3.55 -4.51
C ASP A 120 4.37 -2.17 -4.71
N LEU A 121 4.85 -1.19 -3.94
CA LEU A 121 4.37 0.19 -3.97
C LEU A 121 4.61 0.86 -5.33
N PHE A 122 5.74 0.58 -5.96
CA PHE A 122 6.13 1.22 -7.23
C PHE A 122 5.23 0.72 -8.37
N ASP A 123 4.95 -0.58 -8.42
CA ASP A 123 3.99 -1.15 -9.37
C ASP A 123 2.54 -0.76 -9.06
N ALA A 124 2.18 -0.65 -7.77
CA ALA A 124 0.87 -0.15 -7.36
C ALA A 124 0.63 1.28 -7.90
N TYR A 125 1.60 2.16 -7.67
CA TYR A 125 1.55 3.53 -8.18
C TYR A 125 1.51 3.56 -9.71
N ARG A 126 2.39 2.82 -10.38
CA ARG A 126 2.44 2.76 -11.85
C ARG A 126 1.08 2.36 -12.43
N ASN A 127 0.48 1.31 -11.91
CA ASN A 127 -0.85 0.87 -12.36
C ASN A 127 -1.92 1.93 -12.04
N MET A 128 -1.86 2.60 -10.89
CA MET A 128 -2.81 3.66 -10.57
C MET A 128 -2.67 4.88 -11.50
N PHE A 129 -1.45 5.26 -11.87
CA PHE A 129 -1.20 6.29 -12.88
C PHE A 129 -1.75 5.89 -14.25
N LEU A 130 -1.60 4.62 -14.67
CA LEU A 130 -2.17 4.14 -15.92
C LEU A 130 -3.70 4.14 -15.91
N ALA A 131 -4.34 3.83 -14.77
CA ALA A 131 -5.79 3.99 -14.61
C ALA A 131 -6.20 5.46 -14.80
N PHE A 132 -5.42 6.39 -14.24
CA PHE A 132 -5.66 7.82 -14.42
C PHE A 132 -5.54 8.25 -15.88
N GLU A 133 -4.46 7.85 -16.55
CA GLU A 133 -4.23 8.17 -17.96
C GLU A 133 -5.33 7.58 -18.87
N SER A 134 -5.77 6.35 -18.59
CA SER A 134 -6.88 5.69 -19.30
C SER A 134 -8.18 6.49 -19.17
N LEU A 135 -8.57 6.85 -17.94
CA LEU A 135 -9.78 7.65 -17.70
C LEU A 135 -9.71 9.03 -18.37
N LEU A 136 -8.55 9.70 -18.30
CA LEU A 136 -8.34 10.97 -18.99
C LEU A 136 -8.47 10.83 -20.51
N SER A 137 -7.99 9.72 -21.07
CA SER A 137 -8.10 9.41 -22.49
C SER A 137 -9.54 9.21 -22.92
N ASP A 138 -10.37 8.56 -22.10
CA ASP A 138 -11.78 8.38 -22.40
C ASP A 138 -12.58 9.68 -22.23
N ILE A 139 -12.29 10.45 -21.18
CA ILE A 139 -12.91 11.78 -20.95
C ILE A 139 -12.57 12.76 -22.07
N ARG A 140 -11.30 12.77 -22.52
CA ARG A 140 -10.84 13.60 -23.63
C ARG A 140 -9.91 12.79 -24.54
N PRO A 141 -10.47 12.15 -25.58
CA PRO A 141 -9.66 11.43 -26.56
C PRO A 141 -8.63 12.34 -27.23
N ARG A 142 -7.44 11.79 -27.46
CA ARG A 142 -6.37 12.52 -28.12
C ARG A 142 -6.78 12.91 -29.54
N GLN A 143 -6.51 14.15 -29.92
CA GLN A 143 -6.93 14.71 -31.19
C GLN A 143 -5.77 14.83 -32.20
N ARG A 144 -6.09 14.71 -33.48
CA ARG A 144 -5.16 15.08 -34.56
C ARG A 144 -5.13 16.60 -34.70
N GLN A 145 -3.93 17.16 -34.91
CA GLN A 145 -3.77 18.61 -35.01
C GLN A 145 -4.64 19.18 -36.15
N GLN A 146 -5.37 20.25 -35.83
CA GLN A 146 -6.14 21.02 -36.80
C GLN A 146 -5.20 21.82 -37.72
N PRO A 147 -5.57 22.05 -38.98
CA PRO A 147 -4.72 22.79 -39.90
C PRO A 147 -4.56 24.24 -39.44
N GLN A 148 -3.32 24.66 -39.19
CA GLN A 148 -3.00 26.08 -39.21
C GLN A 148 -2.89 26.54 -40.67
N PRO A 149 -3.45 27.71 -41.04
CA PRO A 149 -3.28 28.24 -42.38
C PRO A 149 -1.79 28.46 -42.66
N LEU A 150 -1.22 27.60 -43.49
CA LEU A 150 0.15 27.78 -43.97
C LEU A 150 0.18 28.97 -44.94
N PRO A 151 1.18 29.87 -44.83
CA PRO A 151 1.44 30.86 -45.85
C PRO A 151 1.58 30.20 -47.23
N TRP A 152 1.08 30.87 -48.28
CA TRP A 152 1.00 30.33 -49.65
C TRP A 152 2.34 29.75 -50.17
N TRP A 153 3.46 30.32 -49.76
CA TRP A 153 4.81 29.89 -50.16
C TRP A 153 5.26 28.54 -49.56
N LYS A 154 4.66 28.05 -48.45
CA LYS A 154 4.96 26.72 -47.88
C LYS A 154 4.14 25.59 -48.52
N ARG A 155 3.12 25.89 -49.34
CA ARG A 155 2.27 24.87 -49.99
C ARG A 155 2.99 24.13 -51.12
N CYS A 156 3.98 24.75 -51.75
CA CYS A 156 4.69 24.18 -52.91
C CYS A 156 5.82 23.19 -52.55
N LEU A 157 6.09 22.94 -51.26
CA LEU A 157 7.31 22.27 -50.78
C LEU A 157 7.09 20.88 -50.14
N LYS A 158 5.88 20.29 -50.19
CA LYS A 158 5.63 18.96 -49.60
C LYS A 158 5.04 17.96 -50.60
N THR A 159 5.91 17.18 -51.21
CA THR A 159 5.59 15.92 -51.90
C THR A 159 6.25 14.76 -51.13
N SER A 160 5.61 14.33 -50.03
CA SER A 160 6.00 13.08 -49.36
C SER A 160 4.78 12.15 -49.28
N PRO A 161 4.91 10.83 -49.54
CA PRO A 161 3.79 9.88 -49.50
C PRO A 161 3.09 9.77 -48.14
N SER A 162 3.76 10.21 -47.06
CA SER A 162 3.19 10.31 -45.70
C SER A 162 2.48 11.64 -45.41
N ALA A 163 2.37 12.55 -46.38
CA ALA A 163 1.78 13.89 -46.23
C ALA A 163 0.26 13.91 -45.95
N GLY A 164 -0.42 12.76 -45.91
CA GLY A 164 -1.84 12.65 -45.58
C GLY A 164 -2.14 12.38 -44.10
N GLN A 165 -1.18 11.89 -43.30
CA GLN A 165 -1.42 11.60 -41.89
C GLN A 165 -0.97 12.76 -41.01
N ARG A 166 -1.96 13.38 -40.36
CA ARG A 166 -1.77 14.56 -39.51
C ARG A 166 -1.10 14.15 -38.20
N PRO A 167 -0.14 14.95 -37.68
CA PRO A 167 0.44 14.67 -36.37
C PRO A 167 -0.63 14.76 -35.29
N TRP A 168 -0.51 13.91 -34.28
CA TRP A 168 -1.29 14.03 -33.06
C TRP A 168 -0.90 15.31 -32.31
N GLU A 169 -1.80 15.84 -31.49
CA GLU A 169 -1.41 16.82 -30.47
C GLU A 169 -0.31 16.26 -29.56
N THR A 170 0.47 17.14 -28.94
CA THR A 170 1.52 16.70 -28.01
C THR A 170 0.89 16.06 -26.78
N GLU A 171 1.54 15.05 -26.23
CA GLU A 171 1.08 14.35 -25.03
C GLU A 171 0.87 15.30 -23.86
N HIS A 172 1.82 16.20 -23.62
CA HIS A 172 1.72 17.22 -22.58
C HIS A 172 0.50 18.13 -22.75
N LYS A 173 0.24 18.62 -23.98
CA LYS A 173 -0.94 19.43 -24.25
C LYS A 173 -2.23 18.64 -24.01
N TRP A 174 -2.27 17.40 -24.51
CA TRP A 174 -3.42 16.52 -24.33
C TRP A 174 -3.72 16.32 -22.85
N PHE A 175 -2.71 15.96 -22.06
CA PHE A 175 -2.84 15.72 -20.62
C PHE A 175 -3.39 16.95 -19.91
N MET A 176 -2.83 18.14 -20.19
CA MET A 176 -3.28 19.39 -19.60
C MET A 176 -4.72 19.73 -19.99
N ASP A 177 -5.11 19.55 -21.25
CA ASP A 177 -6.49 19.80 -21.67
C ASP A 177 -7.46 18.72 -21.11
N ALA A 178 -7.01 17.48 -20.91
CA ALA A 178 -7.79 16.40 -20.31
C ALA A 178 -8.05 16.67 -18.81
N LEU A 179 -7.06 17.20 -18.09
CA LEU A 179 -7.24 17.67 -16.70
C LEU A 179 -8.33 18.75 -16.60
N ASP A 180 -8.45 19.65 -17.57
CA ASP A 180 -9.52 20.65 -17.58
C ASP A 180 -10.91 20.03 -17.73
N GLN A 181 -11.03 18.93 -18.48
CA GLN A 181 -12.30 18.21 -18.60
C GLN A 181 -12.60 17.41 -17.35
N ALA A 182 -11.60 16.72 -16.78
CA ALA A 182 -11.72 15.99 -15.53
C ALA A 182 -12.10 16.93 -14.37
N HIS A 183 -11.56 18.16 -14.35
CA HIS A 183 -11.89 19.17 -13.35
C HIS A 183 -13.39 19.50 -13.27
N LYS A 184 -14.10 19.43 -14.41
CA LYS A 184 -15.54 19.67 -14.48
C LYS A 184 -16.36 18.55 -13.83
N LEU A 185 -15.78 17.36 -13.70
CA LEU A 185 -16.40 16.18 -13.09
C LEU A 185 -16.03 16.04 -11.61
N VAL A 186 -14.73 16.17 -11.31
CA VAL A 186 -14.16 16.08 -9.97
C VAL A 186 -13.11 17.19 -9.79
N PRO A 187 -13.25 18.06 -8.76
CA PRO A 187 -12.31 19.17 -8.53
C PRO A 187 -10.86 18.70 -8.38
N LEU A 188 -9.91 19.30 -9.09
CA LEU A 188 -8.49 18.91 -9.05
C LEU A 188 -7.87 19.12 -7.66
N GLY A 189 -8.44 20.00 -6.83
CA GLY A 189 -7.98 20.21 -5.45
C GLY A 189 -8.07 18.96 -4.57
N THR A 190 -8.85 17.95 -4.97
CA THR A 190 -8.91 16.66 -4.28
C THR A 190 -7.73 15.73 -4.59
N LEU A 191 -6.95 16.02 -5.64
CA LEU A 191 -5.73 15.26 -6.02
C LEU A 191 -4.44 15.89 -5.46
N THR A 192 -4.52 17.08 -4.87
CA THR A 192 -3.34 17.84 -4.44
C THR A 192 -3.37 18.13 -2.93
N PRO A 193 -2.21 18.39 -2.31
CA PRO A 193 -2.17 18.88 -0.93
C PRO A 193 -3.03 20.14 -0.70
N THR A 194 -3.54 20.32 0.51
CA THR A 194 -4.51 21.37 0.87
C THR A 194 -3.96 22.80 0.73
N ASN A 195 -2.64 22.97 0.79
CA ASN A 195 -1.95 24.26 0.65
C ASN A 195 -1.68 24.65 -0.82
N VAL A 196 -2.04 23.82 -1.79
CA VAL A 196 -1.83 24.10 -3.22
C VAL A 196 -2.93 25.01 -3.75
N THR A 197 -2.55 26.09 -4.44
CA THR A 197 -3.52 26.98 -5.11
C THR A 197 -3.64 26.70 -6.61
N ASN A 198 -2.53 26.41 -7.28
CA ASN A 198 -2.54 26.06 -8.71
C ASN A 198 -2.43 24.55 -8.89
N HIS A 199 -3.56 23.87 -8.71
CA HIS A 199 -3.65 22.41 -8.71
C HIS A 199 -3.16 21.81 -10.04
N LYS A 200 -3.56 22.38 -11.17
CA LYS A 200 -3.19 21.88 -12.50
C LYS A 200 -1.68 21.89 -12.73
N LYS A 201 -1.00 23.01 -12.40
CA LYS A 201 0.46 23.11 -12.48
C LYS A 201 1.16 22.20 -11.47
N TRP A 202 0.56 22.01 -10.30
CA TRP A 202 1.11 21.09 -9.30
C TRP A 202 1.07 19.65 -9.81
N ILE A 203 -0.06 19.19 -10.36
CA ILE A 203 -0.23 17.84 -10.93
C ILE A 203 0.73 17.63 -12.11
N GLU A 204 0.86 18.63 -12.98
CA GLU A 204 1.82 18.60 -14.09
C GLU A 204 3.26 18.35 -13.59
N ARG A 205 3.68 19.08 -12.55
CA ARG A 205 5.05 19.03 -12.05
C ARG A 205 5.34 17.76 -11.25
N HIS A 206 4.45 17.39 -10.33
CA HIS A 206 4.71 16.32 -9.36
C HIS A 206 4.29 14.97 -9.92
N ILE A 207 3.00 14.80 -10.28
CA ILE A 207 2.48 13.51 -10.75
C ILE A 207 2.94 13.21 -12.19
N TYR A 208 2.64 14.10 -13.15
CA TYR A 208 2.89 13.82 -14.57
C TYR A 208 4.37 13.85 -14.96
N SER A 209 5.15 14.78 -14.37
CA SER A 209 6.56 14.95 -14.71
C SER A 209 7.47 14.20 -13.74
N ALA A 210 7.52 14.59 -12.47
CA ALA A 210 8.50 14.07 -11.52
C ALA A 210 8.29 12.59 -11.19
N GLU A 211 7.14 12.22 -10.62
CA GLU A 211 6.82 10.87 -10.14
C GLU A 211 6.80 9.88 -11.31
N ARG A 212 6.05 10.16 -12.38
CA ARG A 212 6.05 9.32 -13.59
C ARG A 212 7.46 9.11 -14.16
N SER A 213 8.27 10.17 -14.28
CA SER A 213 9.61 10.03 -14.84
C SER A 213 10.53 9.25 -13.91
N ALA A 214 10.46 9.51 -12.60
CA ALA A 214 11.31 8.88 -11.62
C ALA A 214 11.03 7.37 -11.49
N LEU A 215 9.81 6.93 -11.84
CA LEU A 215 9.43 5.52 -11.93
C LEU A 215 9.80 4.83 -13.26
N MET A 216 10.06 5.61 -14.32
CA MET A 216 10.28 5.08 -15.67
C MET A 216 11.71 5.31 -16.19
N HIS A 217 12.50 6.12 -15.50
CA HIS A 217 13.84 6.53 -15.92
C HIS A 217 14.82 6.56 -14.74
N ALA A 218 16.00 5.96 -14.92
CA ALA A 218 17.07 5.90 -13.91
C ALA A 218 18.35 6.65 -14.36
N LYS A 219 18.20 7.89 -14.85
CA LYS A 219 19.33 8.69 -15.35
C LYS A 219 20.14 9.22 -14.18
N ARG A 220 21.41 8.82 -14.08
CA ARG A 220 22.34 9.30 -13.04
C ARG A 220 22.43 10.84 -13.04
N GLY A 221 22.39 11.44 -11.85
CA GLY A 221 22.39 12.89 -11.66
C GLY A 221 21.01 13.56 -11.83
N GLN A 222 19.95 12.78 -12.01
CA GLN A 222 18.56 13.22 -11.92
C GLN A 222 17.87 12.50 -10.75
N ASN A 223 16.75 13.03 -10.28
CA ASN A 223 15.93 12.34 -9.29
C ASN A 223 15.26 11.14 -9.98
N TYR A 224 15.59 9.93 -9.53
CA TYR A 224 14.92 8.69 -9.91
C TYR A 224 14.67 7.87 -8.66
N LEU A 225 13.61 7.08 -8.68
CA LEU A 225 13.27 6.22 -7.55
C LEU A 225 13.83 4.83 -7.78
N LEU A 226 14.63 4.34 -6.84
CA LEU A 226 15.03 2.94 -6.83
C LEU A 226 13.86 2.08 -6.33
N PRO A 227 13.51 0.99 -7.02
CA PRO A 227 12.57 0.00 -6.50
C PRO A 227 12.98 -0.43 -5.09
N HIS A 228 12.00 -0.53 -4.20
CA HIS A 228 12.17 -0.89 -2.77
C HIS A 228 13.05 0.07 -1.94
N GLY A 229 13.34 1.28 -2.44
CA GLY A 229 14.03 2.31 -1.67
C GLY A 229 13.16 2.89 -0.55
N ALA A 230 13.74 3.06 0.64
CA ALA A 230 13.03 3.60 1.81
C ALA A 230 12.86 5.13 1.79
N ALA A 231 13.80 5.86 1.20
CA ALA A 231 13.90 7.32 1.33
C ALA A 231 12.67 8.09 0.82
N ASP A 232 12.14 7.70 -0.34
CA ASP A 232 11.03 8.41 -1.01
C ASP A 232 9.69 7.69 -0.82
N ARG A 233 9.65 6.64 0.00
CA ARG A 233 8.48 5.76 0.16
C ARG A 233 7.27 6.52 0.70
N ALA A 234 7.47 7.36 1.72
CA ALA A 234 6.38 8.09 2.37
C ALA A 234 5.67 9.05 1.40
N GLU A 235 6.43 9.81 0.61
CA GLU A 235 5.89 10.72 -0.40
C GLU A 235 5.10 9.96 -1.49
N LEU A 236 5.62 8.80 -1.92
CA LEU A 236 4.95 7.98 -2.92
C LEU A 236 3.65 7.34 -2.39
N ILE A 237 3.61 6.92 -1.13
CA ILE A 237 2.38 6.43 -0.46
C ILE A 237 1.33 7.53 -0.41
N GLU A 238 1.70 8.73 0.03
CA GLU A 238 0.78 9.86 0.10
C GLU A 238 0.21 10.21 -1.28
N SER A 239 1.08 10.26 -2.30
CA SER A 239 0.67 10.53 -3.67
C SER A 239 -0.24 9.43 -4.22
N LEU A 240 0.08 8.15 -3.97
CA LEU A 240 -0.77 7.01 -4.33
C LEU A 240 -2.16 7.10 -3.68
N GLY A 241 -2.23 7.47 -2.40
CA GLY A 241 -3.49 7.67 -1.68
C GLY A 241 -4.37 8.73 -2.35
N ARG A 242 -3.81 9.92 -2.59
CA ARG A 242 -4.51 11.02 -3.28
C ARG A 242 -4.97 10.62 -4.69
N LEU A 243 -4.11 9.93 -5.44
CA LEU A 243 -4.43 9.46 -6.79
C LEU A 243 -5.55 8.42 -6.79
N SER A 244 -5.51 7.48 -5.84
CA SER A 244 -6.53 6.44 -5.67
C SER A 244 -7.91 7.02 -5.36
N ASP A 245 -7.98 7.99 -4.44
CA ASP A 245 -9.23 8.65 -4.06
C ASP A 245 -9.81 9.50 -5.21
N TYR A 246 -8.94 10.19 -5.95
CA TYR A 246 -9.34 10.95 -7.11
C TYR A 246 -9.90 10.07 -8.22
N ILE A 247 -9.22 8.96 -8.55
CA ILE A 247 -9.66 7.98 -9.56
C ILE A 247 -10.99 7.35 -9.15
N LYS A 248 -11.15 6.95 -7.88
CA LYS A 248 -12.42 6.44 -7.36
C LYS A 248 -13.56 7.43 -7.60
N SER A 249 -13.33 8.70 -7.29
CA SER A 249 -14.32 9.77 -7.51
C SER A 249 -14.63 9.98 -8.99
N LEU A 250 -13.61 9.91 -9.86
CA LEU A 250 -13.77 10.01 -11.31
C LEU A 250 -14.58 8.86 -11.89
N ILE A 251 -14.29 7.62 -11.49
CA ILE A 251 -15.05 6.43 -11.91
C ILE A 251 -16.52 6.58 -11.52
N GLU A 252 -16.79 7.04 -10.29
CA GLU A 252 -18.17 7.25 -9.84
C GLU A 252 -18.89 8.34 -10.66
N LYS A 253 -18.21 9.46 -10.97
CA LYS A 253 -18.83 10.58 -11.70
C LYS A 253 -18.94 10.37 -13.21
N TYR A 254 -17.96 9.71 -13.81
CA TYR A 254 -17.86 9.55 -15.27
C TYR A 254 -18.46 8.23 -15.76
N LEU A 255 -18.14 7.13 -15.08
CA LEU A 255 -18.57 5.79 -15.47
C LEU A 255 -19.81 5.30 -14.70
N HIS A 256 -20.28 6.08 -13.73
CA HIS A 256 -21.44 5.77 -12.88
C HIS A 256 -21.31 4.44 -12.12
N VAL A 257 -20.06 3.99 -11.89
CA VAL A 257 -19.76 2.81 -11.10
C VAL A 257 -19.35 3.25 -9.70
N ARG A 258 -20.12 2.84 -8.70
CA ARG A 258 -19.82 3.13 -7.30
C ARG A 258 -19.32 1.88 -6.60
N ALA A 259 -18.11 1.95 -6.05
CA ALA A 259 -17.64 0.93 -5.11
C ALA A 259 -18.51 0.99 -3.84
N PRO A 260 -18.91 -0.15 -3.25
CA PRO A 260 -19.57 -0.17 -1.96
C PRO A 260 -18.75 0.65 -0.96
N SER A 261 -19.33 1.72 -0.43
CA SER A 261 -18.70 2.52 0.61
C SER A 261 -19.19 2.02 1.96
N GLY A 262 -18.45 1.08 2.54
CA GLY A 262 -18.51 0.77 3.96
C GLY A 262 -17.21 1.25 4.59
N PHE A 263 -17.30 2.21 5.50
CA PHE A 263 -16.19 2.57 6.36
C PHE A 263 -16.70 2.53 7.78
N PHE A 264 -15.95 1.90 8.67
CA PHE A 264 -16.12 2.17 10.09
C PHE A 264 -15.64 3.60 10.32
N SER A 265 -16.40 4.36 11.11
CA SER A 265 -15.90 5.65 11.56
C SER A 265 -14.61 5.42 12.37
N PRO A 266 -13.67 6.38 12.38
CA PRO A 266 -12.50 6.29 13.25
C PRO A 266 -12.88 6.00 14.71
N TYR A 267 -14.03 6.51 15.15
CA TYR A 267 -14.61 6.19 16.46
C TYR A 267 -14.94 4.69 16.62
N ALA A 268 -15.61 4.08 15.65
CA ALA A 268 -15.95 2.66 15.73
C ALA A 268 -14.71 1.75 15.67
N ILE A 269 -13.70 2.14 14.89
CA ILE A 269 -12.40 1.46 14.85
C ILE A 269 -11.71 1.57 16.22
N ALA A 270 -11.68 2.78 16.79
CA ALA A 270 -11.11 3.01 18.11
C ALA A 270 -11.80 2.17 19.20
N GLN A 271 -13.14 2.09 19.20
CA GLN A 271 -13.88 1.24 20.12
C GLN A 271 -13.52 -0.25 19.95
N GLY A 272 -13.42 -0.73 18.71
CA GLY A 272 -13.00 -2.11 18.43
C GLY A 272 -11.57 -2.38 18.91
N ALA A 273 -10.61 -1.53 18.55
CA ALA A 273 -9.22 -1.65 18.96
C ALA A 273 -9.06 -1.63 20.49
N GLN A 274 -9.72 -0.70 21.18
CA GLN A 274 -9.71 -0.62 22.64
C GLN A 274 -10.37 -1.82 23.32
N ALA A 275 -11.34 -2.46 22.68
CA ALA A 275 -12.01 -3.64 23.22
C ALA A 275 -11.23 -4.95 23.04
N VAL A 276 -10.40 -5.02 21.98
CA VAL A 276 -9.69 -6.24 21.57
C VAL A 276 -8.22 -6.22 21.99
N LEU A 277 -7.46 -5.17 21.63
CA LEU A 277 -6.00 -5.17 21.80
C LEU A 277 -5.53 -5.38 23.24
N PRO A 278 -6.14 -4.78 24.28
CA PRO A 278 -5.74 -5.02 25.67
C PRO A 278 -5.99 -6.46 26.17
N LYS A 279 -6.82 -7.24 25.46
CA LYS A 279 -7.15 -8.62 25.81
C LYS A 279 -6.26 -9.64 25.10
N LEU A 280 -5.45 -9.20 24.13
CA LEU A 280 -4.42 -10.04 23.56
C LEU A 280 -3.40 -10.36 24.67
N ILE A 281 -2.96 -11.60 24.74
CA ILE A 281 -1.89 -11.99 25.65
C ILE A 281 -0.78 -12.56 24.79
N PRO A 282 0.12 -11.72 24.24
CA PRO A 282 1.15 -12.21 23.35
C PRO A 282 2.14 -13.10 24.09
N VAL A 283 2.64 -14.11 23.40
CA VAL A 283 3.57 -15.09 23.93
C VAL A 283 4.66 -15.40 22.93
N VAL A 284 5.81 -15.83 23.44
CA VAL A 284 6.87 -16.46 22.66
C VAL A 284 7.16 -17.86 23.20
N SER A 285 7.58 -18.77 22.34
CA SER A 285 7.82 -20.17 22.71
C SER A 285 8.95 -20.83 21.92
N ASP A 286 9.53 -21.86 22.52
CA ASP A 286 10.53 -22.77 21.93
C ASP A 286 9.90 -23.95 21.17
N ASP A 287 8.59 -23.96 20.96
CA ASP A 287 7.87 -25.04 20.28
C ASP A 287 8.41 -25.31 18.86
N GLU A 288 8.88 -26.53 18.63
CA GLU A 288 9.38 -26.99 17.33
C GLU A 288 8.32 -27.73 16.48
N GLY A 289 7.06 -27.76 16.94
CA GLY A 289 5.96 -28.42 16.25
C GLY A 289 5.79 -27.95 14.81
N PRO A 290 5.22 -28.76 13.91
CA PRO A 290 5.03 -28.38 12.52
C PRO A 290 4.08 -27.17 12.39
N VAL A 291 4.41 -26.21 11.53
CA VAL A 291 3.44 -25.22 11.04
C VAL A 291 2.60 -25.87 9.96
N ILE A 292 1.29 -25.65 9.97
CA ILE A 292 0.38 -26.03 8.90
C ILE A 292 -0.28 -24.74 8.39
N GLN A 293 -0.14 -24.47 7.09
CA GLN A 293 -0.75 -23.29 6.46
C GLN A 293 -2.27 -23.45 6.40
N GLY A 294 -2.99 -22.34 6.62
CA GLY A 294 -4.45 -22.29 6.48
C GLY A 294 -5.23 -22.90 7.64
N VAL A 295 -4.56 -23.31 8.71
CA VAL A 295 -5.21 -23.78 9.95
C VAL A 295 -4.55 -23.12 11.17
N GLU A 296 -5.28 -23.13 12.27
CA GLU A 296 -4.76 -22.65 13.55
C GLU A 296 -3.67 -23.62 14.08
N ASN A 297 -2.50 -23.08 14.37
CA ASN A 297 -1.38 -23.82 14.95
C ASN A 297 -1.35 -23.62 16.46
N LEU A 298 -1.60 -24.66 17.23
CA LEU A 298 -1.56 -24.58 18.70
C LEU A 298 -0.13 -24.81 19.19
N ILE A 299 0.29 -24.04 20.19
CA ILE A 299 1.57 -24.27 20.87
C ILE A 299 1.49 -25.62 21.61
N ASN A 300 2.49 -26.47 21.41
CA ASN A 300 2.58 -27.75 22.09
C ASN A 300 2.56 -27.55 23.63
N PRO A 301 1.69 -28.25 24.39
CA PRO A 301 1.64 -28.13 25.85
C PRO A 301 2.97 -28.44 26.58
N GLY A 302 3.87 -29.19 25.95
CA GLY A 302 5.20 -29.48 26.49
C GLY A 302 6.26 -28.42 26.18
N ALA A 303 5.94 -27.39 25.40
CA ALA A 303 6.86 -26.31 25.07
C ALA A 303 6.92 -25.28 26.20
N THR A 304 8.08 -24.62 26.32
CA THR A 304 8.24 -23.48 27.20
C THR A 304 7.55 -22.28 26.58
N VAL A 305 6.76 -21.55 27.38
CA VAL A 305 6.02 -20.36 26.94
C VAL A 305 6.37 -19.20 27.85
N VAL A 306 6.75 -18.08 27.25
CA VAL A 306 7.00 -16.82 27.95
C VAL A 306 5.95 -15.83 27.52
N GLN A 307 5.21 -15.29 28.49
CA GLN A 307 4.20 -14.26 28.26
C GLN A 307 4.86 -12.89 28.16
N LEU A 308 4.43 -12.11 27.17
CA LEU A 308 4.91 -10.74 26.96
C LEU A 308 4.00 -9.74 27.68
N SER A 309 4.60 -8.66 28.16
CA SER A 309 3.88 -7.51 28.71
C SER A 309 3.41 -6.59 27.59
N LEU A 310 2.14 -6.21 27.60
CA LEU A 310 1.58 -5.28 26.63
C LEU A 310 1.72 -3.83 27.06
N SER A 311 2.09 -2.96 26.13
CA SER A 311 1.92 -1.53 26.26
C SER A 311 0.44 -1.13 26.13
N THR A 312 0.10 0.09 26.51
CA THR A 312 -1.19 0.69 26.16
C THR A 312 -1.31 0.76 24.62
N PRO A 313 -2.42 0.30 24.02
CA PRO A 313 -2.66 0.48 22.60
C PRO A 313 -2.70 1.96 22.23
N ARG A 314 -2.08 2.29 21.10
CA ARG A 314 -2.03 3.66 20.57
C ARG A 314 -2.46 3.69 19.12
N VAL A 315 -3.09 4.78 18.72
CA VAL A 315 -3.34 5.04 17.30
C VAL A 315 -2.03 5.46 16.64
N ASP A 316 -1.86 5.09 15.38
CA ASP A 316 -0.80 5.66 14.56
C ASP A 316 -1.03 7.17 14.39
N PRO A 317 -0.01 8.02 14.59
CA PRO A 317 -0.17 9.47 14.44
C PRO A 317 -0.53 9.89 13.01
N ASP A 318 -0.13 9.11 12.01
CA ASP A 318 -0.30 9.42 10.60
C ASP A 318 -1.49 8.64 9.98
N ASP A 319 -1.95 7.56 10.64
CA ASP A 319 -3.11 6.78 10.21
C ASP A 319 -4.12 6.51 11.36
N PRO A 320 -5.27 7.22 11.41
CA PRO A 320 -6.27 7.05 12.47
C PRO A 320 -6.99 5.69 12.45
N VAL A 321 -6.82 4.89 11.39
CA VAL A 321 -7.39 3.54 11.29
C VAL A 321 -6.37 2.44 11.63
N LEU A 322 -5.09 2.79 11.78
CA LEU A 322 -4.04 1.89 12.21
C LEU A 322 -3.79 2.02 13.72
N TRP A 323 -3.73 0.88 14.41
CA TRP A 323 -3.50 0.81 15.85
C TRP A 323 -2.31 -0.10 16.15
N TRP A 324 -1.49 0.33 17.10
CA TRP A 324 -0.26 -0.33 17.49
C TRP A 324 -0.32 -0.73 18.96
N VAL A 325 0.21 -1.90 19.26
CA VAL A 325 0.49 -2.35 20.63
C VAL A 325 1.88 -2.98 20.62
N ASP A 326 2.74 -2.58 21.56
CA ASP A 326 4.03 -3.24 21.73
C ASP A 326 3.89 -4.34 22.79
N ALA A 327 4.40 -5.52 22.47
CA ALA A 327 4.58 -6.62 23.41
C ALA A 327 6.06 -6.75 23.74
N HIS A 328 6.42 -6.75 25.03
CA HIS A 328 7.82 -6.73 25.45
C HIS A 328 8.08 -7.62 26.68
N CYS A 329 9.33 -8.07 26.79
CA CYS A 329 9.89 -8.74 27.95
C CYS A 329 11.39 -8.42 28.02
N ASP A 330 12.02 -8.69 29.17
CA ASP A 330 13.46 -8.55 29.30
C ASP A 330 14.17 -9.83 28.81
N ALA A 331 15.46 -9.70 28.48
CA ALA A 331 16.26 -10.84 28.02
C ALA A 331 16.31 -11.99 29.05
N ALA A 332 16.20 -11.67 30.34
CA ALA A 332 16.15 -12.66 31.42
C ALA A 332 14.87 -13.52 31.37
N ASP A 333 13.75 -12.95 30.91
CA ASP A 333 12.46 -13.66 30.86
C ASP A 333 12.46 -14.76 29.80
N VAL A 334 13.23 -14.56 28.73
CA VAL A 334 13.38 -15.53 27.63
C VAL A 334 14.60 -16.44 27.79
N ALA A 335 15.35 -16.33 28.89
CA ALA A 335 16.55 -17.14 29.12
C ALA A 335 16.25 -18.65 29.27
N ALA A 336 15.00 -19.01 29.61
CA ALA A 336 14.56 -20.39 29.69
C ALA A 336 14.26 -21.02 28.31
N LEU A 337 14.08 -20.20 27.26
CA LEU A 337 13.84 -20.68 25.90
C LEU A 337 15.16 -21.10 25.27
N SER A 338 15.21 -22.30 24.67
CA SER A 338 16.37 -22.71 23.88
C SER A 338 16.53 -21.87 22.61
N ALA A 339 15.41 -21.43 22.03
CA ALA A 339 15.33 -20.47 20.95
C ALA A 339 13.90 -19.89 20.91
N ILE A 340 13.76 -18.64 20.46
CA ILE A 340 12.43 -18.13 20.09
C ILE A 340 12.11 -18.73 18.72
N ARG A 341 11.21 -19.71 18.71
CA ARG A 341 10.74 -20.35 17.48
C ARG A 341 9.36 -19.85 17.09
N ARG A 342 8.57 -19.44 18.07
CA ARG A 342 7.18 -19.05 17.91
C ARG A 342 6.88 -17.70 18.54
N VAL A 343 6.01 -16.93 17.87
CA VAL A 343 5.35 -15.74 18.39
C VAL A 343 3.85 -15.92 18.17
N GLY A 344 3.03 -15.71 19.19
CA GLY A 344 1.58 -15.87 19.09
C GLY A 344 0.88 -15.17 20.24
N HIS A 345 -0.34 -15.60 20.56
CA HIS A 345 -1.03 -15.15 21.77
C HIS A 345 -1.89 -16.22 22.44
N THR A 346 -2.22 -16.02 23.70
CA THR A 346 -3.18 -16.86 24.43
C THR A 346 -4.60 -16.31 24.30
N ARG A 347 -5.59 -17.20 24.25
CA ARG A 347 -6.99 -16.79 24.30
C ARG A 347 -7.38 -16.43 25.73
N PRO A 348 -8.31 -15.47 25.93
CA PRO A 348 -9.00 -15.31 27.20
C PRO A 348 -9.76 -16.59 27.51
N GLU A 349 -9.63 -17.13 28.73
CA GLU A 349 -10.36 -18.34 29.15
C GLU A 349 -11.88 -18.14 29.01
N GLY A 350 -12.52 -18.98 28.19
CA GLY A 350 -13.97 -19.11 28.11
C GLY A 350 -14.38 -20.54 28.47
N ASP A 351 -14.78 -20.75 29.72
CA ASP A 351 -15.57 -21.88 30.29
C ASP A 351 -15.32 -23.34 29.83
N SER A 352 -14.21 -23.65 29.17
CA SER A 352 -13.84 -25.02 28.80
C SER A 352 -12.34 -25.16 28.52
N GLY A 353 -11.49 -25.02 29.55
CA GLY A 353 -10.17 -25.69 29.65
C GLY A 353 -9.26 -25.76 28.41
N GLU A 354 -9.24 -24.75 27.54
CA GLU A 354 -8.43 -24.70 26.31
C GLU A 354 -8.11 -23.24 25.98
N ARG A 355 -6.99 -22.83 25.36
CA ARG A 355 -5.61 -23.26 25.08
C ARG A 355 -4.97 -22.00 24.42
N PRO A 356 -3.64 -21.83 24.37
CA PRO A 356 -3.04 -20.70 23.66
C PRO A 356 -3.23 -20.84 22.14
N GLY A 357 -3.80 -19.82 21.50
CA GLY A 357 -4.10 -19.86 20.07
C GLY A 357 -4.51 -18.50 19.51
N GLU A 358 -3.56 -17.86 18.82
CA GLU A 358 -3.67 -17.44 17.42
C GLU A 358 -2.25 -17.08 16.93
N TRP A 359 -1.98 -17.41 15.66
CA TRP A 359 -0.77 -17.03 14.94
C TRP A 359 -1.09 -15.94 13.94
N CYS A 360 -0.16 -15.00 13.79
CA CYS A 360 -0.04 -14.28 12.55
C CYS A 360 1.18 -14.77 11.75
N LYS A 361 0.99 -14.73 10.43
CA LYS A 361 1.61 -15.54 9.36
C LYS A 361 3.03 -16.05 9.54
#